data_AF-A0A2G1W7X4-F1
#
_entry.id   AF-A0A2G1W7X4-F1
#
_cell.length_a   1.000
_cell.length_b   1.000
_cell.length_c   1.000
_cell.angle_alpha   90.00
_cell.angle_beta   90.00
_cell.angle_gamma   90.00
#
_symmetry.space_group_name_H-M   'P 1'
#
loop_
_entity.id
_entity.type
_entity.pdbx_description
1 polymer ?
#
loop_
_entity_poly.entity_id
_entity_poly.type
_entity_poly.pdbx_seq_one_letter_code
_entity_poly.pdbx_strand_id
1 'polypeptide(L)'
;MNEPRELSLLSTASRALCEAKTVDEVKDIRDKAEAVKAYARKAKLGHSILVEAALVKVRAERKLGCILSETELAKASPGNQFTVADHATEDGAPTLASLGITKSDSSRLQRIARLPEDVFQGYLSESVEAEREPTTAGLLKLAKRQSKPSEDATQTYGEKPAGSEGLSTVSLHEIINSGTKFGTILAEPLFLQRRSVTDVTIPIAAPALDDLCSMPVSAIASDNAHLHLWSHAEMLLDALDVLEAWGFEYRSCFVWVETTEAEECDFWQSQCRFLLLGYKGNPSFGETTCRNWLKLNPQQRDSRHATIRKLVQKVSPGPYMQLFVPEAADGWTTAAH
;
A
#
# COMPACT_ATOMS: atom_id res chain seq x y z
N MET A 1 -36.08 3.79 5.10
CA MET A 1 -35.56 4.77 4.13
C MET A 1 -35.13 6.00 4.90
N ASN A 2 -33.83 6.15 5.14
CA ASN A 2 -33.25 7.28 5.88
C ASN A 2 -32.46 8.23 4.96
N GLU A 3 -32.15 7.78 3.73
CA GLU A 3 -31.24 8.38 2.74
C GLU A 3 -31.26 9.92 2.58
N PRO A 4 -32.41 10.63 2.58
CA PRO A 4 -32.38 12.10 2.47
C PRO A 4 -31.71 12.80 3.66
N ARG A 5 -31.69 12.16 4.84
CA ARG A 5 -31.08 12.72 6.05
C ARG A 5 -29.56 12.63 6.01
N GLU A 6 -29.00 11.48 5.61
CA GLU A 6 -27.54 11.31 5.55
C GLU A 6 -26.91 12.21 4.48
N LEU A 7 -27.55 12.36 3.32
CA LEU A 7 -27.08 13.28 2.28
C LEU A 7 -27.10 14.75 2.75
N SER A 8 -28.12 15.15 3.50
CA SER A 8 -28.19 16.49 4.10
C SER A 8 -27.10 16.74 5.16
N LEU A 9 -26.73 15.70 5.92
CA LEU A 9 -25.60 15.77 6.85
C LEU A 9 -24.27 15.92 6.11
N LEU A 10 -24.08 15.17 5.02
CA LEU A 10 -22.87 15.26 4.20
C LEU A 10 -22.75 16.61 3.48
N SER A 11 -23.86 17.18 2.98
CA SER A 11 -23.85 18.54 2.42
C SER A 11 -23.50 19.58 3.49
N THR A 12 -23.97 19.39 4.72
CA THR A 12 -23.62 20.25 5.86
C THR A 12 -22.14 20.11 6.21
N ALA A 13 -21.59 18.89 6.18
CA ALA A 13 -20.17 18.63 6.41
C ALA A 13 -19.29 19.28 5.32
N SER A 14 -19.71 19.24 4.05
CA SER A 14 -19.05 19.94 2.94
C SER A 14 -18.95 21.45 3.18
N ARG A 15 -20.03 22.08 3.66
CA ARG A 15 -20.03 23.52 4.00
C ARG A 15 -19.14 23.82 5.21
N ALA A 16 -19.26 23.03 6.28
CA ALA A 16 -18.42 23.16 7.47
C ALA A 16 -16.94 23.02 7.12
N LEU A 17 -16.62 22.13 6.17
CA LEU A 17 -15.26 21.96 5.68
C LEU A 17 -14.71 23.21 5.00
N CYS A 18 -15.53 23.95 4.24
CA CYS A 18 -15.10 25.22 3.64
C CYS A 18 -14.77 26.27 4.71
N GLU A 19 -15.55 26.31 5.79
CA GLU A 19 -15.41 27.30 6.88
C GLU A 19 -14.28 26.97 7.87
N ALA A 20 -13.97 25.67 8.06
CA ALA A 20 -12.94 25.21 8.99
C ALA A 20 -11.56 25.81 8.69
N LYS A 21 -10.84 26.25 9.73
CA LYS A 21 -9.51 26.88 9.57
C LYS A 21 -8.41 26.16 10.35
N THR A 22 -8.78 25.35 11.33
CA THR A 22 -7.82 24.65 12.18
C THR A 22 -7.62 23.22 11.72
N VAL A 23 -6.46 22.64 12.06
CA VAL A 23 -6.16 21.23 11.79
C VAL A 23 -7.20 20.33 12.47
N ASP A 24 -7.57 20.63 13.71
CA ASP A 24 -8.51 19.82 14.50
C ASP A 24 -9.92 19.80 13.89
N GLU A 25 -10.43 20.96 13.44
CA GLU A 25 -11.74 21.06 12.80
C GLU A 25 -11.79 20.23 11.49
N VAL A 26 -10.77 20.38 10.65
CA VAL A 26 -10.73 19.67 9.37
C VAL A 26 -10.53 18.16 9.59
N LYS A 27 -9.71 17.77 10.57
CA LYS A 27 -9.49 16.38 10.97
C LYS A 27 -10.78 15.73 11.48
N ASP A 28 -11.53 16.41 12.34
CA ASP A 28 -12.80 15.90 12.86
C ASP A 28 -13.82 15.67 11.73
N ILE A 29 -13.90 16.59 10.75
CA ILE A 29 -14.76 16.42 9.57
C ILE A 29 -14.33 15.21 8.72
N ARG A 30 -13.02 15.05 8.49
CA ARG A 30 -12.46 13.88 7.77
C ARG A 30 -12.82 12.57 8.47
N ASP A 31 -12.59 12.50 9.77
CA ASP A 31 -12.78 11.28 10.57
C ASP A 31 -14.29 10.91 10.62
N LYS A 32 -15.16 11.91 10.75
CA LYS A 32 -16.62 11.72 10.64
C LYS A 32 -17.05 11.24 9.26
N ALA A 33 -16.48 11.77 8.18
CA ALA A 33 -16.79 11.33 6.83
C ALA A 33 -16.39 9.87 6.58
N GLU A 34 -15.21 9.44 7.06
CA GLU A 34 -14.80 8.03 7.02
C GLU A 34 -15.75 7.13 7.83
N ALA A 35 -16.17 7.57 9.03
CA ALA A 35 -17.12 6.84 9.85
C ALA A 35 -18.49 6.68 9.18
N VAL A 36 -19.01 7.74 8.56
CA VAL A 36 -20.28 7.70 7.79
C VAL A 36 -20.15 6.72 6.63
N LYS A 37 -19.03 6.74 5.89
CA LYS A 37 -18.77 5.80 4.79
C LYS A 37 -18.75 4.35 5.28
N ALA A 38 -18.04 4.07 6.38
CA ALA A 38 -17.99 2.73 6.97
C ALA A 38 -19.38 2.25 7.42
N TYR A 39 -20.16 3.13 8.04
CA TYR A 39 -21.54 2.86 8.42
C TYR A 39 -22.44 2.59 7.20
N ALA A 40 -22.38 3.44 6.17
CA ALA A 40 -23.18 3.33 4.97
C ALA A 40 -22.93 1.99 4.24
N ARG A 41 -21.67 1.53 4.18
CA ARG A 41 -21.33 0.20 3.65
C ARG A 41 -21.98 -0.91 4.46
N LYS A 42 -21.88 -0.85 5.79
CA LYS A 42 -22.44 -1.87 6.69
C LYS A 42 -23.97 -1.92 6.64
N ALA A 43 -24.60 -0.75 6.56
CA ALA A 43 -26.05 -0.59 6.48
C ALA A 43 -26.60 -0.79 5.05
N LYS A 44 -25.72 -1.00 4.05
CA LYS A 44 -26.05 -1.15 2.62
C LYS A 44 -26.91 0.01 2.11
N LEU A 45 -26.55 1.22 2.50
CA LEU A 45 -27.19 2.45 2.00
C LEU A 45 -26.79 2.69 0.54
N GLY A 46 -27.57 3.53 -0.16
CA GLY A 46 -27.34 3.87 -1.56
C GLY A 46 -25.92 4.35 -1.86
N HIS A 47 -25.45 4.01 -3.07
CA HIS A 47 -24.09 4.29 -3.54
C HIS A 47 -23.73 5.78 -3.56
N SER A 48 -24.73 6.65 -3.75
CA SER A 48 -24.59 8.10 -3.67
C SER A 48 -24.03 8.59 -2.32
N ILE A 49 -24.40 7.94 -1.21
CA ILE A 49 -23.92 8.29 0.13
C ILE A 49 -22.44 7.92 0.29
N LEU A 50 -22.03 6.79 -0.29
CA LEU A 50 -20.62 6.36 -0.27
C LEU A 50 -19.73 7.31 -1.06
N VAL A 51 -20.15 7.69 -2.26
CA VAL A 51 -19.45 8.65 -3.10
C VAL A 51 -19.38 10.02 -2.41
N GLU A 52 -20.49 10.52 -1.87
CA GLU A 52 -20.52 11.83 -1.20
C GLU A 52 -19.67 11.85 0.08
N ALA A 53 -19.71 10.79 0.89
CA ALA A 53 -18.86 10.67 2.08
C ALA A 53 -17.36 10.60 1.69
N ALA A 54 -17.03 9.88 0.62
CA ALA A 54 -15.68 9.81 0.09
C ALA A 54 -15.21 11.18 -0.45
N LEU A 55 -16.08 11.96 -1.11
CA LEU A 55 -15.78 13.33 -1.56
C LEU A 55 -15.44 14.25 -0.38
N VAL A 56 -16.26 14.27 0.67
CA VAL A 56 -16.02 15.07 1.88
C VAL A 56 -14.67 14.70 2.48
N LYS A 57 -14.37 13.41 2.60
CA LYS A 57 -13.09 12.93 3.13
C LYS A 57 -11.91 13.45 2.31
N VAL A 58 -11.87 13.20 1.00
CA VAL A 58 -10.68 13.55 0.20
C VAL A 58 -10.48 15.06 0.09
N ARG A 59 -11.55 15.85 0.14
CA ARG A 59 -11.47 17.32 0.26
C ARG A 59 -10.87 17.74 1.61
N ALA A 60 -11.28 17.08 2.70
CA ALA A 60 -10.73 17.34 4.03
C ALA A 60 -9.24 16.96 4.10
N GLU A 61 -8.85 15.86 3.47
CA GLU A 61 -7.44 15.44 3.36
C GLU A 61 -6.57 16.47 2.61
N ARG A 62 -7.04 16.94 1.45
CA ARG A 62 -6.35 18.00 0.71
C ARG A 62 -6.21 19.28 1.54
N LYS A 63 -7.29 19.71 2.20
CA LYS A 63 -7.30 20.90 3.04
C LYS A 63 -6.37 20.78 4.25
N LEU A 64 -6.33 19.62 4.91
CA LEU A 64 -5.34 19.33 5.95
C LEU A 64 -3.92 19.48 5.41
N GLY A 65 -3.65 18.95 4.22
CA GLY A 65 -2.33 19.09 3.58
C GLY A 65 -1.94 20.55 3.33
N CYS A 66 -2.88 21.40 2.91
CA CYS A 66 -2.65 22.84 2.75
C CYS A 66 -2.29 23.48 4.10
N ILE A 67 -3.13 23.28 5.13
CA ILE A 67 -2.89 23.85 6.47
C ILE A 67 -1.55 23.36 7.03
N LEU A 68 -1.27 22.06 6.94
CA LEU A 68 -0.03 21.46 7.43
C LEU A 68 1.21 21.96 6.69
N SER A 69 1.08 22.42 5.44
CA SER A 69 2.20 23.00 4.69
C SER A 69 2.52 24.43 5.10
N GLU A 70 1.54 25.13 5.68
CA GLU A 70 1.65 26.53 6.13
C GLU A 70 1.96 26.63 7.63
N THR A 71 1.64 25.60 8.42
CA THR A 71 1.95 25.57 9.86
C THR A 71 3.44 25.36 10.11
N GLU A 72 4.05 26.26 10.90
CA GLU A 72 5.38 26.02 11.48
C GLU A 72 5.27 24.93 12.55
N LEU A 73 5.79 23.74 12.22
CA LEU A 73 5.79 22.58 13.11
C LEU A 73 7.10 22.52 13.90
N ALA A 74 7.00 22.34 15.21
CA ALA A 74 8.17 22.09 16.04
C ALA A 74 8.82 20.75 15.64
N LYS A 75 10.16 20.70 15.61
CA LYS A 75 10.88 19.43 15.44
C LYS A 75 10.61 18.58 16.68
N ALA A 76 10.16 17.34 16.47
CA ALA A 76 10.06 16.39 17.56
C ALA A 76 11.44 16.19 18.20
N SER A 77 11.50 16.24 19.54
CA SER A 77 12.71 15.86 20.28
C SER A 77 13.14 14.43 19.93
N PRO A 78 14.43 14.11 19.91
CA PRO A 78 14.90 12.74 19.70
C PRO A 78 14.39 11.87 20.86
N GLY A 79 13.36 11.06 20.60
CA GLY A 79 12.69 10.27 21.62
C GLY A 79 12.34 8.87 21.11
N ASN A 80 12.49 7.88 21.98
CA ASN A 80 12.11 6.48 21.76
C ASN A 80 10.61 6.31 22.09
N GLN A 81 9.96 5.25 21.59
CA GLN A 81 8.58 4.82 21.92
C GLN A 81 8.16 4.82 23.41
N PHE A 82 9.09 4.90 24.37
CA PHE A 82 8.83 5.06 25.81
C PHE A 82 8.85 6.52 26.30
N THR A 83 9.22 7.48 25.45
CA THR A 83 9.13 8.90 25.79
C THR A 83 7.68 9.35 25.71
N VAL A 84 7.14 9.77 26.86
CA VAL A 84 5.81 10.38 26.94
C VAL A 84 5.85 11.66 26.10
N ALA A 85 4.88 11.82 25.21
CA ALA A 85 4.80 12.99 24.35
C ALA A 85 4.70 14.26 25.21
N ASP A 86 5.77 15.05 25.27
CA ASP A 86 5.71 16.36 25.89
C ASP A 86 4.79 17.25 25.05
N HIS A 87 3.76 17.77 25.71
CA HIS A 87 2.82 18.70 25.12
C HIS A 87 3.46 20.10 25.13
N ALA A 88 3.88 20.51 23.94
CA ALA A 88 4.54 21.79 23.60
C ALA A 88 6.05 21.86 23.90
N THR A 89 6.82 22.12 22.85
CA THR A 89 8.20 22.62 22.96
C THR A 89 8.18 24.06 23.49
N GLU A 90 9.29 24.51 24.10
CA GLU A 90 9.46 25.85 24.70
C GLU A 90 9.09 27.03 23.75
N ASP A 91 9.04 26.79 22.43
CA ASP A 91 8.71 27.78 21.39
C ASP A 91 7.21 27.90 21.02
N GLY A 92 6.30 27.14 21.65
CA GLY A 92 4.85 27.28 21.44
C GLY A 92 4.28 26.78 20.10
N ALA A 93 5.11 26.25 19.20
CA ALA A 93 4.67 25.62 17.96
C ALA A 93 4.13 24.19 18.20
N PRO A 94 3.00 23.79 17.58
CA PRO A 94 2.43 22.46 17.76
C PRO A 94 3.29 21.37 17.10
N THR A 95 3.34 20.19 17.71
CA THR A 95 3.93 18.98 17.11
C THR A 95 2.87 18.19 16.35
N LEU A 96 3.27 17.40 15.35
CA LEU A 96 2.35 16.51 14.63
C LEU A 96 1.60 15.55 15.58
N ALA A 97 2.29 15.06 16.62
CA ALA A 97 1.69 14.22 17.65
C ALA A 97 0.61 14.96 18.45
N SER A 98 0.82 16.25 18.78
CA SER A 98 -0.19 17.06 19.47
C SER A 98 -1.45 17.32 18.63
N LEU A 99 -1.32 17.29 17.30
CA LEU A 99 -2.42 17.41 16.34
C LEU A 99 -3.10 16.05 16.05
N GLY A 100 -2.60 14.95 16.64
CA GLY A 100 -3.10 13.60 16.39
C GLY A 100 -2.90 13.13 14.94
N ILE A 101 -1.85 13.60 14.27
CA ILE A 101 -1.52 13.26 12.88
C ILE A 101 -0.13 12.59 12.84
N THR A 102 -0.03 11.46 12.15
CA THR A 102 1.26 10.77 12.00
C THR A 102 2.15 11.48 10.97
N LYS A 103 3.47 11.21 11.02
CA LYS A 103 4.42 11.77 10.05
C LYS A 103 4.13 11.30 8.61
N SER A 104 3.74 10.04 8.45
CA SER A 104 3.35 9.46 7.15
C SER A 104 2.08 10.11 6.62
N ASP A 105 1.06 10.31 7.46
CA ASP A 105 -0.16 11.01 7.08
C ASP A 105 0.14 12.45 6.66
N SER A 106 0.90 13.20 7.47
CA SER A 106 1.28 14.57 7.14
C SER A 106 1.94 14.68 5.76
N SER A 107 2.90 13.81 5.47
CA SER A 107 3.56 13.73 4.16
C SER A 107 2.58 13.43 3.02
N ARG A 108 1.69 12.44 3.19
CA ARG A 108 0.68 12.07 2.20
C ARG A 108 -0.28 13.23 1.91
N LEU A 109 -0.81 13.85 2.96
CA LEU A 109 -1.77 14.96 2.84
C LEU A 109 -1.14 16.17 2.14
N GLN A 110 0.07 16.56 2.53
CA GLN A 110 0.79 17.66 1.88
C GLN A 110 1.08 17.39 0.39
N ARG A 111 1.30 16.14 -0.01
CA ARG A 111 1.44 15.79 -1.44
C ARG A 111 0.13 15.94 -2.22
N ILE A 112 -0.99 15.57 -1.62
CA ILE A 112 -2.32 15.77 -2.21
C ILE A 112 -2.64 17.26 -2.33
N ALA A 113 -2.22 18.07 -1.35
CA ALA A 113 -2.38 19.52 -1.38
C ALA A 113 -1.62 20.20 -2.53
N ARG A 114 -0.47 19.66 -2.93
CA ARG A 114 0.34 20.20 -4.05
C ARG A 114 -0.25 20.00 -5.43
N LEU A 115 -1.27 19.15 -5.56
CA LEU A 115 -1.94 18.96 -6.85
C LEU A 115 -2.58 20.27 -7.33
N PRO A 116 -2.47 20.63 -8.62
CA PRO A 116 -3.22 21.75 -9.17
C PRO A 116 -4.73 21.59 -8.95
N GLU A 117 -5.41 22.70 -8.70
CA GLU A 117 -6.84 22.70 -8.34
C GLU A 117 -7.73 22.14 -9.45
N ASP A 118 -7.42 22.47 -10.71
CA ASP A 118 -8.09 21.94 -11.89
C ASP A 118 -7.99 20.42 -11.99
N VAL A 119 -6.80 19.87 -11.71
CA VAL A 119 -6.54 18.43 -11.78
C VAL A 119 -7.24 17.70 -10.62
N PHE A 120 -7.24 18.29 -9.44
CA PHE A 120 -7.97 17.75 -8.29
C PHE A 120 -9.48 17.74 -8.53
N GLN A 121 -10.05 18.87 -8.99
CA GLN A 121 -11.48 18.95 -9.32
C GLN A 121 -11.85 18.00 -10.46
N GLY A 122 -10.98 17.87 -11.47
CA GLY A 122 -11.14 16.90 -12.55
C GLY A 122 -11.29 15.46 -12.03
N TYR A 123 -10.38 15.02 -11.15
CA TYR A 123 -10.47 13.69 -10.52
C TYR A 123 -11.77 13.49 -9.73
N LEU A 124 -12.23 14.50 -8.99
CA LEU A 124 -13.49 14.41 -8.25
C LEU A 124 -14.70 14.31 -9.21
N SER A 125 -14.73 15.14 -10.27
CA SER A 125 -15.80 15.13 -11.26
C SER A 125 -15.91 13.78 -11.98
N GLU A 126 -14.78 13.23 -12.45
CA GLU A 126 -14.72 11.91 -13.08
C GLU A 126 -15.19 10.81 -12.11
N SER A 127 -14.82 10.92 -10.84
CA SER A 127 -15.28 9.99 -9.80
C SER A 127 -16.80 10.04 -9.60
N VAL A 128 -17.42 11.21 -9.65
CA VAL A 128 -18.88 11.35 -9.52
C VAL A 128 -19.60 10.82 -10.74
N GLU A 129 -19.15 11.20 -11.94
CA GLU A 129 -19.72 10.75 -13.21
C GLU A 129 -19.64 9.23 -13.39
N ALA A 130 -18.52 8.63 -12.99
CA ALA A 130 -18.31 7.20 -13.05
C ALA A 130 -18.97 6.42 -11.89
N GLU A 131 -19.71 7.10 -11.00
CA GLU A 131 -20.22 6.53 -9.76
C GLU A 131 -19.13 5.73 -9.02
N ARG A 132 -17.93 6.29 -8.88
CA ARG A 132 -16.79 5.65 -8.23
C ARG A 132 -16.32 6.48 -7.06
N GLU A 133 -16.21 5.84 -5.90
CA GLU A 133 -15.66 6.47 -4.70
C GLU A 133 -14.25 7.04 -4.98
N PRO A 134 -14.03 8.35 -4.80
CA PRO A 134 -12.69 8.93 -4.83
C PRO A 134 -11.87 8.41 -3.64
N THR A 135 -10.58 8.16 -3.85
CA THR A 135 -9.72 7.59 -2.80
C THR A 135 -8.43 8.39 -2.65
N THR A 136 -7.92 8.40 -1.41
CA THR A 136 -6.61 8.95 -1.07
C THR A 136 -5.50 8.35 -1.92
N ALA A 137 -5.53 7.03 -2.15
CA ALA A 137 -4.58 6.33 -3.01
C ALA A 137 -4.64 6.81 -4.47
N GLY A 138 -5.84 7.02 -5.02
CA GLY A 138 -6.03 7.57 -6.37
C GLY A 138 -5.42 8.96 -6.53
N LEU A 139 -5.62 9.83 -5.53
CA LEU A 139 -5.04 11.17 -5.50
C LEU A 139 -3.51 11.16 -5.37
N LEU A 140 -2.95 10.29 -4.54
CA LEU A 140 -1.50 10.13 -4.41
C LEU A 140 -0.86 9.66 -5.73
N LYS A 141 -1.52 8.75 -6.46
CA LYS A 141 -1.08 8.30 -7.79
C LYS A 141 -1.08 9.47 -8.79
N LEU A 142 -2.12 10.29 -8.75
CA LEU A 142 -2.26 11.45 -9.61
C LEU A 142 -1.22 12.55 -9.27
N ALA A 143 -0.91 12.76 -7.99
CA ALA A 143 0.18 13.62 -7.53
C ALA A 143 1.55 13.15 -8.02
N LYS A 144 1.78 11.83 -8.01
CA LYS A 144 3.00 11.23 -8.54
C LYS A 144 3.15 11.44 -10.05
N ARG A 145 2.06 11.30 -10.82
CA ARG A 145 2.06 11.55 -12.27
C ARG A 145 2.42 12.99 -12.62
N GLN A 146 1.99 13.95 -11.81
CA GLN A 146 2.29 15.38 -11.95
C GLN A 146 3.73 15.74 -11.57
N SER A 147 4.33 15.03 -10.60
CA SER A 147 5.72 15.27 -10.18
C SER A 147 6.78 14.75 -11.16
N LYS A 148 6.40 13.94 -12.16
CA LYS A 148 7.30 13.57 -13.26
C LYS A 148 7.29 14.69 -14.30
N PRO A 149 8.44 15.26 -14.70
CA PRO A 149 8.50 16.16 -15.84
C PRO A 149 7.91 15.47 -17.08
N SER A 150 7.17 16.22 -17.88
CA SER A 150 6.62 15.74 -19.15
C SER A 150 7.75 15.35 -20.12
N GLU A 151 7.99 14.06 -20.29
CA GLU A 151 8.68 13.51 -21.46
C GLU A 151 7.65 12.79 -22.34
N ASP A 152 7.03 13.57 -23.22
CA ASP A 152 6.53 13.02 -24.48
C ASP A 152 7.73 12.93 -25.43
N ALA A 153 8.08 11.69 -25.82
CA ALA A 153 8.86 11.23 -26.97
C ALA A 153 9.98 10.27 -26.58
N THR A 154 9.74 8.98 -26.90
CA THR A 154 10.77 8.02 -27.35
C THR A 154 12.07 7.99 -26.54
N GLN A 155 12.11 7.25 -25.43
CA GLN A 155 13.38 6.89 -24.80
C GLN A 155 13.51 5.39 -24.61
N THR A 156 14.24 4.83 -25.57
CA THR A 156 14.88 3.52 -25.62
C THR A 156 15.59 3.26 -24.29
N TYR A 157 15.11 2.28 -23.52
CA TYR A 157 15.86 1.79 -22.35
C TYR A 157 17.06 0.98 -22.82
N GLY A 158 18.22 1.30 -22.22
CA GLY A 158 19.55 0.88 -22.63
C GLY A 158 19.73 -0.63 -22.82
N GLU A 159 20.64 -0.93 -23.75
CA GLU A 159 21.10 -2.27 -24.08
C GLU A 159 21.50 -3.09 -22.84
N LYS A 160 21.01 -4.34 -22.83
CA LYS A 160 21.51 -5.45 -22.00
C LYS A 160 23.04 -5.57 -22.14
N PRO A 161 23.78 -5.93 -21.08
CA PRO A 161 24.99 -6.72 -21.29
C PRO A 161 24.55 -8.06 -21.89
N ALA A 162 25.06 -8.35 -23.08
CA ALA A 162 24.84 -9.58 -23.81
C ALA A 162 25.27 -10.80 -22.97
N GLY A 163 24.40 -11.81 -22.88
CA GLY A 163 24.77 -13.12 -22.37
C GLY A 163 23.81 -13.76 -21.37
N SER A 164 22.54 -13.95 -21.73
CA SER A 164 21.79 -15.14 -21.32
C SER A 164 20.58 -15.32 -22.24
N GLU A 165 20.72 -16.28 -23.14
CA GLU A 165 19.61 -16.77 -23.97
C GLU A 165 18.69 -17.64 -23.10
N GLY A 166 17.39 -17.34 -23.14
CA GLY A 166 16.33 -18.20 -22.60
C GLY A 166 15.35 -17.50 -21.66
N LEU A 167 14.07 -17.54 -22.05
CA LEU A 167 12.84 -17.30 -21.28
C LEU A 167 12.20 -15.90 -21.39
N SER A 168 10.95 -15.91 -21.89
CA SER A 168 10.06 -14.77 -22.06
C SER A 168 9.48 -14.32 -20.72
N THR A 169 10.15 -13.38 -20.06
CA THR A 169 9.57 -12.57 -18.98
C THR A 169 8.52 -11.64 -19.57
N VAL A 170 7.25 -11.86 -19.23
CA VAL A 170 6.12 -11.01 -19.65
C VAL A 170 6.07 -9.79 -18.72
N SER A 171 5.95 -8.58 -19.30
CA SER A 171 5.82 -7.36 -18.50
C SER A 171 4.44 -7.28 -17.83
N LEU A 172 4.35 -6.70 -16.64
CA LEU A 172 3.07 -6.52 -15.93
C LEU A 172 2.04 -5.74 -16.77
N HIS A 173 2.49 -4.83 -17.64
CA HIS A 173 1.62 -4.11 -18.57
C HIS A 173 1.03 -5.02 -19.66
N GLU A 174 1.80 -5.98 -20.17
CA GLU A 174 1.34 -6.93 -21.19
C GLU A 174 0.24 -7.84 -20.62
N ILE A 175 0.39 -8.26 -19.36
CA ILE A 175 -0.61 -9.07 -18.65
C ILE A 175 -1.90 -8.28 -18.42
N ILE A 176 -1.78 -7.00 -18.06
CA ILE A 176 -2.96 -6.13 -17.92
C ILE A 176 -3.68 -5.98 -19.25
N ASN A 177 -2.92 -5.77 -20.33
CA ASN A 177 -3.47 -5.61 -21.68
C ASN A 177 -4.09 -6.90 -22.22
N SER A 178 -3.59 -8.08 -21.83
CA SER A 178 -4.20 -9.36 -22.20
C SER A 178 -5.52 -9.62 -21.47
N GLY A 179 -5.84 -8.85 -20.42
CA GLY A 179 -7.03 -9.03 -19.61
C GLY A 179 -6.99 -10.27 -18.69
N THR A 180 -5.83 -10.93 -18.58
CA THR A 180 -5.68 -12.14 -17.78
C THR A 180 -5.83 -11.81 -16.29
N LYS A 181 -6.61 -12.61 -15.57
CA LYS A 181 -6.82 -12.47 -14.12
C LYS A 181 -6.34 -13.71 -13.38
N PHE A 182 -5.78 -13.49 -12.19
CA PHE A 182 -5.22 -14.54 -11.35
C PHE A 182 -6.00 -14.69 -10.05
N GLY A 183 -6.29 -15.93 -9.69
CA GLY A 183 -6.87 -16.29 -8.39
C GLY A 183 -5.84 -16.21 -7.26
N THR A 184 -4.55 -16.33 -7.59
CA THR A 184 -3.46 -16.20 -6.61
C THR A 184 -2.27 -15.47 -7.20
N ILE A 185 -1.74 -14.51 -6.43
CA ILE A 185 -0.53 -13.75 -6.73
C ILE A 185 0.48 -14.00 -5.61
N LEU A 186 1.71 -14.38 -5.96
CA LEU A 186 2.85 -14.49 -5.06
C LEU A 186 3.85 -13.38 -5.44
N ALA A 187 4.24 -12.53 -4.50
CA ALA A 187 5.12 -11.40 -4.77
C ALA A 187 6.33 -11.39 -3.82
N GLU A 188 7.52 -11.20 -4.41
CA GLU A 188 8.77 -11.04 -3.66
C GLU A 188 9.49 -9.75 -4.06
N PRO A 189 8.96 -8.58 -3.67
CA PRO A 189 9.56 -7.31 -4.09
C PRO A 189 11.00 -7.16 -3.58
N LEU A 190 11.89 -6.73 -4.48
CA LEU A 190 13.35 -6.83 -4.36
C LEU A 190 13.97 -6.05 -3.17
N PHE A 191 13.23 -5.15 -2.51
CA PHE A 191 13.72 -4.46 -1.30
C PHE A 191 13.87 -5.41 -0.09
N LEU A 192 13.29 -6.62 -0.16
CA LEU A 192 13.42 -7.68 0.85
C LEU A 192 14.75 -8.45 0.75
N GLN A 193 15.80 -7.79 0.28
CA GLN A 193 17.18 -8.28 0.34
C GLN A 193 18.08 -7.36 1.15
N ARG A 194 17.52 -6.28 1.74
CA ARG A 194 18.26 -5.37 2.61
C ARG A 194 18.65 -6.10 3.90
N ARG A 195 19.89 -6.58 3.97
CA ARG A 195 20.50 -7.07 5.21
C ARG A 195 20.86 -5.89 6.13
N SER A 196 20.97 -6.27 7.41
CA SER A 196 21.25 -5.50 8.63
C SER A 196 22.25 -4.33 8.50
N VAL A 197 22.17 -3.46 9.51
CA VAL A 197 22.78 -2.13 9.74
C VAL A 197 24.33 -2.10 9.72
N THR A 198 25.01 -3.21 9.47
CA THR A 198 26.47 -3.29 9.44
C THR A 198 26.95 -3.97 8.16
N ASP A 199 27.80 -3.27 7.42
CA ASP A 199 28.48 -3.61 6.16
C ASP A 199 27.79 -3.34 4.79
N VAL A 200 28.35 -2.31 4.16
CA VAL A 200 28.62 -2.04 2.74
C VAL A 200 27.96 -2.93 1.66
N THR A 201 26.94 -2.33 1.02
CA THR A 201 26.66 -2.30 -0.44
C THR A 201 26.38 -3.60 -1.20
N ILE A 202 25.10 -3.79 -1.60
CA ILE A 202 24.73 -4.17 -2.98
C ILE A 202 23.60 -3.21 -3.43
N PRO A 203 23.82 -2.28 -4.37
CA PRO A 203 22.82 -1.36 -4.85
C PRO A 203 22.13 -1.99 -6.06
N ILE A 204 21.20 -2.91 -5.82
CA ILE A 204 20.11 -3.10 -6.78
C ILE A 204 19.08 -2.05 -6.38
N ALA A 205 18.72 -1.16 -7.30
CA ALA A 205 17.78 -0.07 -7.08
C ALA A 205 16.44 -0.63 -6.56
N ALA A 206 16.31 -0.75 -5.25
CA ALA A 206 15.08 -1.17 -4.61
C ALA A 206 14.01 -0.10 -4.90
N PRO A 207 12.85 -0.48 -5.45
CA PRO A 207 11.78 0.49 -5.70
C PRO A 207 11.40 1.14 -4.36
N ALA A 208 11.15 2.45 -4.39
CA ALA A 208 10.64 3.12 -3.21
C ALA A 208 9.30 2.48 -2.80
N LEU A 209 8.95 2.52 -1.51
CA LEU A 209 7.66 2.01 -1.02
C LEU A 209 6.48 2.53 -1.86
N ASP A 210 6.53 3.81 -2.22
CA ASP A 210 5.54 4.45 -3.07
C ASP A 210 5.47 3.88 -4.50
N ASP A 211 6.59 3.40 -5.06
CA ASP A 211 6.62 2.74 -6.36
C ASP A 211 5.87 1.41 -6.30
N LEU A 212 6.11 0.64 -5.25
CA LEU A 212 5.44 -0.63 -5.02
C LEU A 212 3.95 -0.44 -4.80
N CYS A 213 3.55 0.44 -3.89
CA CYS A 213 2.14 0.74 -3.63
C CYS A 213 1.42 1.27 -4.89
N SER A 214 2.13 1.89 -5.82
CA SER A 214 1.55 2.38 -7.08
C SER A 214 1.35 1.31 -8.15
N MET A 215 1.90 0.10 -7.95
CA MET A 215 1.82 -0.95 -8.95
C MET A 215 0.37 -1.42 -9.15
N PRO A 216 -0.10 -1.58 -10.39
CA PRO A 216 -1.48 -1.98 -10.68
C PRO A 216 -1.72 -3.49 -10.49
N VAL A 217 -1.23 -4.08 -9.39
CA VAL A 217 -1.40 -5.52 -9.10
C VAL A 217 -2.89 -5.88 -8.91
N SER A 218 -3.69 -4.97 -8.37
CA SER A 218 -5.15 -5.13 -8.26
C SER A 218 -5.84 -5.38 -9.61
N ALA A 219 -5.25 -4.88 -10.71
CA ALA A 219 -5.79 -5.01 -12.06
C ALA A 219 -5.54 -6.39 -12.68
N ILE A 220 -4.62 -7.20 -12.15
CA ILE A 220 -4.40 -8.58 -12.59
C ILE A 220 -5.01 -9.60 -11.62
N ALA A 221 -5.55 -9.15 -10.48
CA ALA A 221 -6.23 -10.00 -9.52
C ALA A 221 -7.70 -10.21 -9.89
N SER A 222 -8.18 -11.45 -9.82
CA SER A 222 -9.61 -11.79 -9.89
C SER A 222 -10.40 -11.12 -8.75
N ASP A 223 -11.73 -11.10 -8.83
CA ASP A 223 -12.59 -10.52 -7.79
C ASP A 223 -12.48 -11.24 -6.44
N ASN A 224 -12.23 -12.55 -6.50
CA ASN A 224 -11.89 -13.39 -5.36
C ASN A 224 -10.46 -13.91 -5.56
N ALA A 225 -9.49 -13.33 -4.85
CA ALA A 225 -8.09 -13.66 -5.04
C ALA A 225 -7.28 -13.64 -3.75
N HIS A 226 -6.21 -14.45 -3.71
CA HIS A 226 -5.17 -14.40 -2.67
C HIS A 226 -3.96 -13.61 -3.16
N LEU A 227 -3.37 -12.84 -2.25
CA LEU A 227 -2.03 -12.29 -2.37
C LEU A 227 -1.15 -12.90 -1.29
N HIS A 228 -0.04 -13.51 -1.69
CA HIS A 228 1.04 -13.94 -0.81
C HIS A 228 2.21 -12.99 -1.01
N LEU A 229 2.48 -12.12 -0.03
CA LEU A 229 3.50 -11.07 -0.12
C LEU A 229 4.62 -11.37 0.85
N TRP A 230 5.84 -11.55 0.34
CA TRP A 230 7.00 -11.69 1.21
C TRP A 230 7.26 -10.39 1.99
N SER A 231 7.80 -10.53 3.20
CA SER A 231 8.28 -9.45 4.06
C SER A 231 9.40 -9.90 4.99
N HIS A 232 10.08 -8.93 5.60
CA HIS A 232 10.94 -9.10 6.77
C HIS A 232 10.30 -8.45 8.00
N ALA A 233 10.87 -8.69 9.18
CA ALA A 233 10.40 -8.08 10.43
C ALA A 233 10.44 -6.55 10.36
N GLU A 234 11.51 -6.01 9.80
CA GLU A 234 11.83 -4.58 9.74
C GLU A 234 10.91 -3.83 8.75
N MET A 235 10.38 -4.54 7.74
CA MET A 235 9.55 -3.97 6.69
C MET A 235 8.08 -4.38 6.82
N LEU A 236 7.67 -4.95 7.96
CA LEU A 236 6.34 -5.55 8.12
C LEU A 236 5.23 -4.51 7.94
N LEU A 237 5.41 -3.31 8.48
CA LEU A 237 4.42 -2.22 8.33
C LEU A 237 4.32 -1.75 6.87
N ASP A 238 5.46 -1.56 6.21
CA ASP A 238 5.53 -1.19 4.80
C ASP A 238 4.90 -2.25 3.90
N ALA A 239 5.08 -3.54 4.21
CA ALA A 239 4.47 -4.64 3.47
C ALA A 239 2.94 -4.69 3.66
N LEU A 240 2.42 -4.33 4.84
CA LEU A 240 0.98 -4.18 5.06
C LEU A 240 0.40 -3.03 4.23
N ASP A 241 1.10 -1.90 4.17
CA ASP A 241 0.73 -0.76 3.31
C ASP A 241 0.67 -1.17 1.83
N VAL A 242 1.65 -1.96 1.34
CA VAL A 242 1.65 -2.48 -0.03
C VAL A 242 0.46 -3.41 -0.27
N LEU A 243 0.17 -4.30 0.67
CA LEU A 243 -0.94 -5.26 0.59
C LEU A 243 -2.28 -4.52 0.46
N GLU A 244 -2.50 -3.50 1.29
CA GLU A 244 -3.70 -2.65 1.23
C GLU A 244 -3.76 -1.85 -0.08
N ALA A 245 -2.65 -1.24 -0.50
CA ALA A 245 -2.58 -0.47 -1.74
C ALA A 245 -2.90 -1.31 -2.99
N TRP A 246 -2.54 -2.60 -2.97
CA TRP A 246 -2.88 -3.55 -4.03
C TRP A 246 -4.31 -4.10 -3.92
N GLY A 247 -5.10 -3.63 -2.96
CA GLY A 247 -6.52 -3.96 -2.82
C GLY A 247 -6.79 -5.30 -2.14
N PHE A 248 -5.87 -5.75 -1.28
CA PHE A 248 -6.05 -6.95 -0.46
C PHE A 248 -6.22 -6.56 1.02
N GLU A 249 -6.99 -7.33 1.76
CA GLU A 249 -7.13 -7.21 3.22
C GLU A 249 -6.25 -8.26 3.88
N TYR A 250 -5.39 -7.87 4.82
CA TYR A 250 -4.54 -8.80 5.55
C TYR A 250 -5.38 -9.83 6.33
N ARG A 251 -5.00 -11.11 6.26
CA ARG A 251 -5.67 -12.21 6.96
C ARG A 251 -4.78 -12.96 7.94
N SER A 252 -3.58 -13.33 7.51
CA SER A 252 -2.67 -14.16 8.29
C SER A 252 -1.25 -14.03 7.75
N CYS A 253 -0.28 -14.63 8.44
CA CYS A 253 1.09 -14.73 7.95
C CYS A 253 1.63 -16.15 8.12
N PHE A 254 2.51 -16.53 7.21
CA PHE A 254 3.32 -17.73 7.27
C PHE A 254 4.77 -17.35 7.60
N VAL A 255 5.39 -18.06 8.53
CA VAL A 255 6.74 -17.76 9.03
C VAL A 255 7.76 -18.74 8.46
N TRP A 256 8.70 -18.20 7.71
CA TRP A 256 9.86 -18.93 7.21
C TRP A 256 11.03 -18.73 8.15
N VAL A 257 11.44 -19.78 8.85
CA VAL A 257 12.56 -19.72 9.81
C VAL A 257 13.86 -20.11 9.10
N GLU A 258 14.78 -19.15 9.00
CA GLU A 258 16.15 -19.37 8.56
C GLU A 258 16.98 -19.63 9.82
N THR A 259 17.61 -20.81 9.96
CA THR A 259 18.55 -21.04 11.06
C THR A 259 19.95 -20.70 10.62
N THR A 260 20.31 -19.44 10.76
CA THR A 260 21.69 -18.96 10.60
C THR A 260 22.39 -18.89 11.96
N GLU A 261 23.71 -18.82 11.97
CA GLU A 261 24.45 -18.59 13.21
C GLU A 261 24.06 -17.22 13.78
N ALA A 262 23.89 -17.15 15.09
CA ALA A 262 23.48 -15.92 15.76
C ALA A 262 24.64 -14.92 15.77
N GLU A 263 24.37 -13.69 15.35
CA GLU A 263 25.32 -12.58 15.44
C GLU A 263 24.92 -11.64 16.58
N GLU A 264 25.87 -10.84 17.09
CA GLU A 264 25.56 -9.81 18.07
C GLU A 264 24.60 -8.77 17.47
N CYS A 265 23.54 -8.42 18.21
CA CYS A 265 22.63 -7.35 17.83
C CYS A 265 22.05 -6.67 19.08
N ASP A 266 21.58 -5.44 18.92
CA ASP A 266 21.05 -4.62 20.03
C ASP A 266 19.70 -5.13 20.57
N PHE A 267 19.03 -6.04 19.86
CA PHE A 267 17.72 -6.61 20.22
C PHE A 267 17.60 -8.08 19.80
N TRP A 268 16.49 -8.50 19.20
CA TRP A 268 16.34 -9.83 18.61
C TRP A 268 16.76 -9.87 17.14
N GLN A 269 17.74 -10.70 16.83
CA GLN A 269 18.17 -10.92 15.45
C GLN A 269 17.03 -11.55 14.63
N SER A 270 16.77 -10.97 13.47
CA SER A 270 15.74 -11.44 12.55
C SER A 270 16.19 -12.75 11.87
N GLN A 271 15.75 -13.88 12.43
CA GLN A 271 15.96 -15.24 11.88
C GLN A 271 14.74 -15.72 11.08
N CYS A 272 13.77 -14.83 10.84
CA CYS A 272 12.49 -15.16 10.22
C CYS A 272 12.19 -14.25 9.02
N ARG A 273 11.62 -14.83 7.98
CA ARG A 273 10.91 -14.10 6.92
C ARG A 273 9.43 -14.37 7.04
N PHE A 274 8.63 -13.40 6.63
CA PHE A 274 7.17 -13.49 6.70
C PHE A 274 6.60 -13.56 5.29
N LEU A 275 5.61 -14.42 5.08
CA LEU A 275 4.79 -14.45 3.90
C LEU A 275 3.37 -14.05 4.32
N LEU A 276 2.99 -12.81 4.03
CA LEU A 276 1.70 -12.25 4.39
C LEU A 276 0.63 -12.75 3.43
N LEU A 277 -0.51 -13.17 3.98
CA LEU A 277 -1.68 -13.59 3.22
C LEU A 277 -2.72 -12.47 3.23
N GLY A 278 -3.04 -11.95 2.04
CA GLY A 278 -4.07 -10.95 1.80
C GLY A 278 -5.21 -11.51 0.97
N TYR A 279 -6.45 -11.08 1.26
CA TYR A 279 -7.66 -11.49 0.53
C TYR A 279 -8.25 -10.31 -0.24
N LYS A 280 -8.62 -10.55 -1.49
CA LYS A 280 -9.50 -9.67 -2.26
C LYS A 280 -10.83 -10.41 -2.43
N GLY A 281 -11.93 -9.78 -2.03
CA GLY A 281 -13.25 -10.42 -2.02
C GLY A 281 -13.36 -11.54 -0.97
N ASN A 282 -13.98 -12.65 -1.35
CA ASN A 282 -14.17 -13.82 -0.49
C ASN A 282 -13.69 -15.13 -1.17
N PRO A 283 -12.37 -15.30 -1.38
CA PRO A 283 -11.79 -16.48 -2.01
C PRO A 283 -11.87 -17.72 -1.11
N SER A 284 -11.96 -18.90 -1.75
CA SER A 284 -11.88 -20.18 -1.06
C SER A 284 -10.45 -20.48 -0.61
N PHE A 285 -10.29 -20.95 0.62
CA PHE A 285 -9.03 -21.47 1.13
C PHE A 285 -9.05 -23.00 1.13
N GLY A 286 -7.97 -23.61 0.65
CA GLY A 286 -7.83 -25.07 0.52
C GLY A 286 -7.47 -25.75 1.83
N GLU A 287 -6.32 -26.41 1.86
CA GLU A 287 -5.88 -27.22 3.00
C GLU A 287 -5.67 -26.38 4.29
N THR A 288 -6.57 -26.50 5.27
CA THR A 288 -6.53 -25.74 6.53
C THR A 288 -5.63 -26.37 7.61
N THR A 289 -5.13 -27.58 7.40
CA THR A 289 -4.25 -28.30 8.33
C THR A 289 -2.78 -27.93 8.19
N CYS A 290 -2.43 -27.12 7.18
CA CYS A 290 -1.07 -26.64 6.98
C CYS A 290 -0.64 -25.74 8.14
N ARG A 291 0.53 -26.02 8.73
CA ARG A 291 1.13 -25.14 9.73
C ARG A 291 1.50 -23.80 9.10
N ASN A 292 1.39 -22.72 9.87
CA ASN A 292 1.78 -21.38 9.43
C ASN A 292 3.29 -21.11 9.57
N TRP A 293 4.13 -22.15 9.66
CA TRP A 293 5.58 -21.96 9.68
C TRP A 293 6.31 -23.17 9.08
N LEU A 294 7.50 -22.89 8.54
CA LEU A 294 8.44 -23.91 8.08
C LEU A 294 9.86 -23.48 8.40
N LYS A 295 10.63 -24.44 8.93
CA LYS A 295 12.07 -24.32 9.13
C LYS A 295 12.77 -25.12 8.04
N LEU A 296 13.66 -24.47 7.28
CA LEU A 296 14.55 -25.14 6.34
C LEU A 296 16.01 -24.85 6.70
N ASN A 297 16.87 -25.84 6.46
CA ASN A 297 18.30 -25.66 6.68
C ASN A 297 18.90 -24.74 5.61
N PRO A 298 20.00 -24.01 5.89
CA PRO A 298 20.64 -23.12 4.93
C PRO A 298 20.95 -23.75 3.57
N GLN A 299 21.25 -25.05 3.51
CA GLN A 299 21.53 -25.79 2.26
C GLN A 299 20.29 -25.96 1.36
N GLN A 300 19.08 -25.64 1.84
CA GLN A 300 17.82 -25.78 1.11
C GLN A 300 17.29 -24.42 0.60
N ARG A 301 18.03 -23.32 0.79
CA ARG A 301 17.63 -21.95 0.44
C ARG A 301 17.28 -21.80 -1.04
N ASP A 302 18.02 -22.45 -1.92
CA ASP A 302 17.80 -22.40 -3.38
C ASP A 302 16.48 -23.06 -3.80
N SER A 303 15.92 -23.94 -2.97
CA SER A 303 14.63 -24.61 -3.20
C SER A 303 13.41 -23.89 -2.59
N ARG A 304 13.61 -22.70 -2.00
CA ARG A 304 12.57 -21.96 -1.28
C ARG A 304 11.38 -21.61 -2.17
N HIS A 305 11.62 -21.04 -3.34
CA HIS A 305 10.53 -20.64 -4.24
C HIS A 305 9.70 -21.84 -4.68
N ALA A 306 10.36 -22.94 -5.07
CA ALA A 306 9.67 -24.19 -5.43
C ALA A 306 8.83 -24.75 -4.26
N THR A 307 9.38 -24.73 -3.05
CA THR A 307 8.68 -25.22 -1.84
C THR A 307 7.45 -24.36 -1.53
N ILE A 308 7.59 -23.04 -1.61
CA ILE A 308 6.51 -22.11 -1.29
C ILE A 308 5.43 -22.12 -2.36
N ARG A 309 5.79 -22.22 -3.65
CA ARG A 309 4.82 -22.42 -4.73
C ARG A 309 3.95 -23.66 -4.48
N LYS A 310 4.56 -24.80 -4.09
CA LYS A 310 3.82 -26.02 -3.75
C LYS A 310 2.90 -25.84 -2.54
N LEU A 311 3.33 -25.10 -1.52
CA LEU A 311 2.51 -24.80 -0.35
C LEU A 311 1.32 -23.90 -0.72
N VAL A 312 1.57 -22.85 -1.49
CA VAL A 312 0.55 -21.90 -1.95
C VAL A 312 -0.51 -22.62 -2.81
N GLN A 313 -0.10 -23.53 -3.70
CA GLN A 313 -1.02 -24.33 -4.54
C GLN A 313 -1.95 -25.25 -3.75
N LYS A 314 -1.58 -25.65 -2.52
CA LYS A 314 -2.45 -26.47 -1.66
C LYS A 314 -3.55 -25.65 -0.99
N VAL A 315 -3.28 -24.38 -0.74
CA VAL A 315 -4.13 -23.54 0.10
C VAL A 315 -4.88 -22.46 -0.69
N SER A 316 -4.46 -22.16 -1.91
CA SER A 316 -4.99 -21.05 -2.71
C SER A 316 -5.46 -21.48 -4.10
N PRO A 317 -6.48 -20.83 -4.68
CA PRO A 317 -6.99 -21.18 -6.00
C PRO A 317 -6.12 -20.59 -7.11
N GLY A 318 -5.94 -21.33 -8.21
CA GLY A 318 -5.37 -20.79 -9.45
C GLY A 318 -6.36 -19.88 -10.20
N PRO A 319 -5.96 -19.27 -11.33
CA PRO A 319 -4.62 -19.27 -11.93
C PRO A 319 -3.56 -18.58 -11.06
N TYR A 320 -2.30 -18.98 -11.18
CA TYR A 320 -1.19 -18.52 -10.32
C TYR A 320 -0.23 -17.56 -11.05
N MET A 321 0.12 -16.46 -10.38
CA MET A 321 1.10 -15.47 -10.83
C MET A 321 2.22 -15.31 -9.81
N GLN A 322 3.47 -15.21 -10.25
CA GLN A 322 4.61 -14.84 -9.42
C GLN A 322 5.28 -13.55 -9.93
N LEU A 323 5.37 -12.54 -9.07
CA LEU A 323 5.99 -11.24 -9.34
C LEU A 323 7.40 -11.18 -8.75
N PHE A 324 8.29 -10.45 -9.44
CA PHE A 324 9.67 -10.14 -9.06
C PHE A 324 10.64 -11.33 -9.05
N VAL A 325 10.23 -12.46 -9.61
CA VAL A 325 11.09 -13.66 -9.71
C VAL A 325 11.19 -14.07 -11.18
N PRO A 326 12.41 -14.11 -11.75
CA PRO A 326 12.61 -14.49 -13.15
C PRO A 326 12.53 -16.00 -13.39
N GLU A 327 12.58 -16.80 -12.31
CA GLU A 327 12.57 -18.26 -12.37
C GLU A 327 11.20 -18.79 -12.82
N ALA A 328 11.13 -19.33 -14.04
CA ALA A 328 9.93 -19.99 -14.55
C ALA A 328 9.55 -21.21 -13.71
N ALA A 329 8.25 -21.48 -13.61
CA ALA A 329 7.73 -22.63 -12.88
C ALA A 329 6.46 -23.16 -13.52
N ASP A 330 6.35 -24.49 -13.57
CA ASP A 330 5.19 -25.16 -14.15
C ASP A 330 3.89 -24.76 -13.44
N GLY A 331 2.91 -24.33 -14.21
CA GLY A 331 1.62 -23.87 -13.71
C GLY A 331 1.61 -22.45 -13.12
N TRP A 332 2.72 -21.70 -13.24
CA TRP A 332 2.83 -20.31 -12.81
C TRP A 332 3.16 -19.40 -13.99
N THR A 333 2.48 -18.26 -14.06
CA THR A 333 2.94 -17.13 -14.88
C THR A 333 3.95 -16.32 -14.07
N THR A 334 5.08 -15.95 -14.66
CA THR A 334 6.13 -15.19 -13.95
C THR A 334 6.41 -13.86 -14.64
N ALA A 335 6.65 -12.82 -13.84
CA ALA A 335 7.10 -11.51 -14.33
C ALA A 335 8.25 -11.01 -13.46
N ALA A 336 9.35 -10.65 -14.11
CA ALA A 336 10.41 -9.83 -13.52
C ALA A 336 10.07 -8.36 -13.80
N HIS A 337 10.04 -7.52 -12.76
CA HIS A 337 9.88 -6.07 -12.89
C HIS A 337 11.11 -5.39 -12.29
#